data_AF-A0A9R1WJG8-F1
#
_entry.id   AF-A0A9R1WJG8-F1
#
_cell.length_a   1.000
_cell.length_b   1.000
_cell.length_c   1.000
_cell.angle_alpha   90.00
_cell.angle_beta   90.00
_cell.angle_gamma   90.00
#
_symmetry.space_group_name_H-M   'P 1'
#
loop_
_entity.id
_entity.type
_entity.pdbx_description
1 polymer ?
#
loop_
_entity_poly.entity_id
_entity_poly.type
_entity_poly.pdbx_seq_one_letter_code
_entity_poly.pdbx_strand_id
1 'polypeptide(L)'
;MSDEIPFHVQEQIIKRLPVVSLLQFRSVSKAWKSLIDSSKFIAAHSVTQSQHLLLRYEDQEFDTVGNHVSFVDDDTFPEQRFVHTLPHSVTQLKQSNIVGSSLGLLCFHGYNELGENFCPNMETETIVLWNPSIRKSITVPMPNKCNQDPETDLGFGVSPVTSDPTIVEITQFHKTSYHCEAKVYTVSSGKWRNLSSNVPSKPFRVFWPQVVVDRFIYWCAFDPLTMDNGLPNHNVIMSFDITNESFGVVELPDSLRRLSPTQLCISKVRDSLVMLEYDSFVKRACGVWMMENGVEKSFTKRFNVEAPPYWSKSITTLGFRKSGQPIMEVEIAHDFYEQSQLVVYEPNFERFNYHEIYGKPETFSVHSYIETLVLMGSIEVEDDGHIATCSI
;
A
#
# COMPACT_ATOMS: atom_id res chain seq x y z
N MET A 1 -27.54 23.49 36.66
CA MET A 1 -26.25 23.02 37.20
C MET A 1 -25.63 22.09 36.18
N SER A 2 -24.71 22.62 35.39
CA SER A 2 -23.71 21.83 34.66
C SER A 2 -22.52 22.76 34.57
N ASP A 3 -21.79 22.85 35.68
CA ASP A 3 -20.44 23.40 35.64
C ASP A 3 -19.64 22.49 34.71
N GLU A 4 -19.44 23.01 33.51
CA GLU A 4 -19.17 22.26 32.28
C GLU A 4 -17.82 21.56 32.38
N ILE A 5 -17.79 20.29 31.94
CA ILE A 5 -16.55 19.53 31.77
C ILE A 5 -15.59 20.41 30.95
N PRO A 6 -14.39 20.76 31.46
CA PRO A 6 -13.47 21.64 30.75
C PRO A 6 -13.15 21.12 29.35
N PHE A 7 -12.97 22.02 28.37
CA PHE A 7 -12.78 21.62 26.97
C PHE A 7 -11.58 20.67 26.77
N HIS A 8 -10.51 20.84 27.54
CA HIS A 8 -9.36 19.92 27.49
C HIS A 8 -9.72 18.49 27.92
N VAL A 9 -10.65 18.31 28.87
CA VAL A 9 -11.15 17.00 29.27
C VAL A 9 -12.05 16.43 28.19
N GLN A 10 -12.91 17.25 27.58
CA GLN A 10 -13.73 16.83 26.42
C GLN A 10 -12.84 16.36 25.27
N GLU A 11 -11.77 17.07 24.95
CA GLU A 11 -10.79 16.67 23.93
C GLU A 11 -10.18 15.30 24.24
N GLN A 12 -9.79 15.03 25.49
CA GLN A 12 -9.24 13.73 25.89
C GLN A 12 -10.26 12.60 25.78
N ILE A 13 -11.54 12.89 26.03
CA ILE A 13 -12.64 11.93 25.84
C ILE A 13 -12.84 11.66 24.34
N ILE A 14 -12.98 12.71 23.54
CA ILE A 14 -13.23 12.63 22.10
C ILE A 14 -12.08 11.89 21.40
N LYS A 15 -10.82 12.11 21.77
CA LYS A 15 -9.65 11.40 21.22
C LYS A 15 -9.70 9.87 21.37
N ARG A 16 -10.53 9.32 22.26
CA ARG A 16 -10.64 7.88 22.50
C ARG A 16 -11.83 7.24 21.79
N LEU A 17 -12.66 8.04 21.11
CA LEU A 17 -13.85 7.55 20.43
C LEU A 17 -13.48 6.89 19.08
N PRO A 18 -14.22 5.86 18.65
CA PRO A 18 -14.09 5.32 17.29
C PRO A 18 -14.41 6.35 16.22
N VAL A 19 -13.87 6.17 15.01
CA VAL A 19 -14.08 7.13 13.90
C VAL A 19 -15.56 7.36 13.62
N VAL A 20 -16.39 6.32 13.65
CA VAL A 20 -17.84 6.42 13.42
C VAL A 20 -18.52 7.37 14.41
N SER A 21 -18.15 7.31 15.69
CA SER A 21 -18.68 8.24 16.70
C SER A 21 -18.19 9.67 16.48
N LEU A 22 -16.93 9.83 16.07
CA LEU A 22 -16.37 11.14 15.76
C LEU A 22 -17.09 11.82 14.59
N LEU A 23 -17.44 11.05 13.54
CA LEU A 23 -18.24 11.56 12.43
C LEU A 23 -19.57 12.16 12.89
N GLN A 24 -20.24 11.51 13.85
CA GLN A 24 -21.48 12.00 14.44
C GLN A 24 -21.24 13.22 15.34
N PHE A 25 -20.16 13.23 16.12
CA PHE A 25 -19.88 14.30 17.10
C PHE A 25 -19.55 15.64 16.44
N ARG A 26 -19.15 15.63 15.17
CA ARG A 26 -19.00 16.85 14.35
C ARG A 26 -20.29 17.66 14.24
N SER A 27 -21.47 17.03 14.32
CA SER A 27 -22.76 17.76 14.23
C SER A 27 -23.21 18.35 15.57
N VAL A 28 -22.56 18.00 16.68
CA VAL A 28 -22.97 18.40 18.03
C VAL A 28 -22.58 19.86 18.34
N SER A 29 -21.37 20.29 17.95
CA SER A 29 -20.93 21.67 18.13
C SER A 29 -19.86 22.11 17.14
N LYS A 30 -19.78 23.43 16.86
CA LYS A 30 -18.73 24.02 16.02
C LYS A 30 -17.32 23.80 16.60
N ALA A 31 -17.20 23.82 17.92
CA ALA A 31 -15.93 23.60 18.61
C ALA A 31 -15.43 22.16 18.42
N TRP A 32 -16.32 21.17 18.56
CA TRP A 32 -15.98 19.77 18.34
C TRP A 32 -15.67 19.48 16.87
N LYS A 33 -16.47 20.03 15.95
CA LYS A 33 -16.16 19.97 14.51
C LYS A 33 -14.76 20.50 14.20
N SER A 34 -14.44 21.70 14.69
CA SER A 34 -13.12 22.32 14.47
C SER A 34 -11.98 21.51 15.09
N LEU A 35 -12.21 20.88 16.25
CA LEU A 35 -11.23 19.99 16.89
C LEU A 35 -10.99 18.74 16.04
N ILE A 36 -12.07 18.04 15.68
CA ILE A 36 -12.03 16.76 14.95
C ILE A 36 -11.44 16.94 13.55
N ASP A 37 -11.78 18.04 12.86
CA ASP A 37 -11.28 18.36 11.51
C ASP A 37 -9.80 18.87 11.53
N SER A 38 -9.18 19.06 12.71
CA SER A 38 -7.80 19.55 12.78
C SER A 38 -6.77 18.45 12.53
N SER A 39 -5.74 18.74 11.73
CA SER A 39 -4.65 17.77 11.43
C SER A 39 -3.97 17.22 12.68
N LYS A 40 -3.77 18.06 13.71
CA LYS A 40 -3.21 17.65 15.00
C LYS A 40 -4.07 16.60 15.71
N PHE A 41 -5.39 16.75 15.67
CA PHE A 41 -6.30 15.78 16.26
C PHE A 41 -6.27 14.48 15.47
N ILE A 42 -6.35 14.54 14.14
CA ILE A 42 -6.33 13.36 13.26
C ILE A 42 -5.05 12.55 13.47
N ALA A 43 -3.88 13.21 13.48
CA ALA A 43 -2.60 12.56 13.73
C ALA A 43 -2.54 11.91 15.12
N ALA A 44 -2.98 12.61 16.17
CA ALA A 44 -2.98 12.07 17.53
C ALA A 44 -3.97 10.89 17.72
N HIS A 45 -5.14 10.96 17.08
CA HIS A 45 -6.17 9.93 17.13
C HIS A 45 -5.74 8.65 16.39
N SER A 46 -5.09 8.80 15.25
CA SER A 46 -4.62 7.68 14.42
C SER A 46 -3.68 6.73 15.18
N VAL A 47 -2.79 7.29 16.03
CA VAL A 47 -1.82 6.51 16.82
C VAL A 47 -2.50 5.56 17.82
N THR A 48 -3.71 5.87 18.27
CA THR A 48 -4.44 5.05 19.24
C THR A 48 -5.37 4.03 18.59
N GLN A 49 -5.50 4.01 17.26
CA GLN A 49 -6.43 3.12 16.58
C GLN A 49 -5.88 1.71 16.40
N SER A 50 -6.82 0.76 16.36
CA SER A 50 -6.51 -0.63 16.03
C SER A 50 -6.06 -0.75 14.57
N GLN A 51 -5.15 -1.71 14.34
CA GLN A 51 -4.74 -2.09 13.00
C GLN A 51 -5.76 -3.08 12.43
N HIS A 52 -6.04 -2.92 11.15
CA HIS A 52 -6.85 -3.80 10.34
C HIS A 52 -6.04 -4.32 9.16
N LEU A 53 -6.44 -5.47 8.62
CA LEU A 53 -5.87 -6.06 7.41
C LEU A 53 -6.94 -6.09 6.34
N LEU A 54 -6.73 -5.39 5.24
CA LEU A 54 -7.54 -5.56 4.03
C LEU A 54 -6.93 -6.66 3.17
N LEU A 55 -7.70 -7.72 2.97
CA LEU A 55 -7.42 -8.81 2.05
C LEU A 55 -8.17 -8.55 0.74
N ARG A 56 -7.45 -8.60 -0.39
CA ARG A 56 -8.00 -8.71 -1.74
C ARG A 56 -7.64 -10.08 -2.31
N TYR A 57 -8.58 -10.73 -2.99
CA TYR A 57 -8.33 -11.97 -3.74
C TYR A 57 -9.44 -12.18 -4.76
N GLU A 58 -9.19 -12.98 -5.80
CA GLU A 58 -10.22 -13.37 -6.77
C GLU A 58 -10.67 -14.81 -6.49
N ASP A 59 -11.99 -15.04 -6.52
CA ASP A 59 -12.51 -16.41 -6.55
C ASP A 59 -12.23 -17.06 -7.92
N GLN A 60 -12.52 -18.35 -8.07
CA GLN A 60 -12.38 -19.01 -9.37
C GLN A 60 -13.49 -18.63 -10.36
N GLU A 61 -14.59 -18.03 -9.89
CA GLU A 61 -15.61 -17.45 -10.75
C GLU A 61 -15.12 -16.10 -11.28
N PHE A 62 -15.47 -15.74 -12.52
CA PHE A 62 -14.98 -14.55 -13.25
C PHE A 62 -15.46 -13.21 -12.65
N ASP A 63 -15.24 -12.97 -11.35
CA ASP A 63 -15.50 -11.68 -10.72
C ASP A 63 -14.35 -10.72 -11.07
N THR A 64 -14.67 -9.67 -11.82
CA THR A 64 -13.70 -8.70 -12.32
C THR A 64 -13.27 -7.68 -11.27
N VAL A 65 -14.02 -7.55 -10.16
CA VAL A 65 -13.76 -6.53 -9.12
C VAL A 65 -12.86 -7.08 -8.01
N GLY A 66 -12.84 -8.41 -7.82
CA GLY A 66 -12.12 -9.08 -6.74
C GLY A 66 -12.80 -8.90 -5.38
N ASN A 67 -12.71 -9.92 -4.53
CA ASN A 67 -13.24 -9.89 -3.17
C ASN A 67 -12.38 -9.01 -2.27
N HIS A 68 -13.03 -8.19 -1.45
CA HIS A 68 -12.36 -7.30 -0.49
C HIS A 68 -12.93 -7.52 0.91
N VAL A 69 -12.10 -8.06 1.81
CA VAL A 69 -12.50 -8.38 3.18
C VAL A 69 -11.50 -7.76 4.15
N SER A 70 -12.00 -7.12 5.20
CA SER A 70 -11.16 -6.60 6.27
C SER A 70 -11.27 -7.43 7.54
N PHE A 71 -10.15 -7.54 8.24
CA PHE A 71 -10.03 -8.22 9.52
C PHE A 71 -9.46 -7.28 10.57
N VAL A 72 -9.88 -7.44 11.83
CA VAL A 72 -9.16 -6.83 12.96
C VAL A 72 -7.86 -7.60 13.18
N ASP A 73 -6.73 -6.89 13.27
CA ASP A 73 -5.41 -7.50 13.46
C ASP A 73 -5.02 -7.55 14.93
N ASP A 74 -5.72 -8.40 15.67
CA ASP A 74 -5.46 -8.74 17.06
C ASP A 74 -5.52 -10.26 17.27
N ASP A 75 -5.48 -10.73 18.51
CA ASP A 75 -5.48 -12.16 18.83
C ASP A 75 -6.75 -12.91 18.38
N THR A 76 -7.79 -12.19 17.93
CA THR A 76 -9.04 -12.79 17.39
C THR A 76 -8.99 -13.03 15.89
N PHE A 77 -7.92 -12.65 15.17
CA PHE A 77 -7.80 -12.91 13.74
C PHE A 77 -7.88 -14.43 13.42
N PRO A 78 -8.63 -14.86 12.38
CA PRO A 78 -9.42 -14.07 11.43
C PRO A 78 -10.94 -13.99 11.74
N GLU A 79 -11.35 -14.19 13.00
CA GLU A 79 -12.77 -14.29 13.39
C GLU A 79 -13.55 -12.99 13.16
N GLN A 80 -12.94 -11.84 13.51
CA GLN A 80 -13.56 -10.52 13.33
C GLN A 80 -13.38 -10.02 11.89
N ARG A 81 -14.24 -10.51 10.99
CA ARG A 81 -14.29 -10.12 9.57
C ARG A 81 -15.42 -9.14 9.27
N PHE A 82 -15.15 -8.18 8.38
CA PHE A 82 -16.15 -7.26 7.85
C PHE A 82 -15.90 -6.96 6.38
N VAL A 83 -16.99 -6.82 5.62
CA VAL A 83 -16.96 -6.48 4.19
C VAL A 83 -17.25 -5.00 4.05
N HIS A 84 -16.40 -4.31 3.29
CA HIS A 84 -16.62 -2.91 2.98
C HIS A 84 -17.51 -2.77 1.74
N THR A 85 -18.38 -1.77 1.74
CA THR A 85 -18.94 -1.27 0.49
C THR A 85 -17.87 -0.44 -0.19
N LEU A 86 -17.29 -0.96 -1.26
CA LEU A 86 -16.33 -0.23 -2.07
C LEU A 86 -17.00 1.01 -2.68
N PRO A 87 -16.28 2.14 -2.76
CA PRO A 87 -16.81 3.32 -3.44
C PRO A 87 -16.96 3.03 -4.94
N HIS A 88 -17.90 3.72 -5.59
CA HIS A 88 -18.19 3.52 -7.01
C HIS A 88 -16.95 3.68 -7.90
N SER A 89 -16.12 4.67 -7.58
CA SER A 89 -14.84 4.96 -8.23
C SER A 89 -13.87 3.77 -8.22
N VAL A 90 -13.85 2.95 -7.16
CA VAL A 90 -13.03 1.73 -7.11
C VAL A 90 -13.67 0.61 -7.90
N THR A 91 -15.00 0.45 -7.82
CA THR A 91 -15.72 -0.64 -8.52
C THR A 91 -15.70 -0.50 -10.03
N GLN A 92 -15.50 0.71 -10.56
CA GLN A 92 -15.39 0.96 -11.99
C GLN A 92 -13.99 0.68 -12.56
N LEU A 93 -12.96 0.59 -11.70
CA LEU A 93 -11.60 0.32 -12.15
C LEU A 93 -11.49 -1.10 -12.68
N LYS A 94 -11.09 -1.24 -13.94
CA LYS A 94 -10.61 -2.49 -14.50
C LYS A 94 -9.17 -2.75 -14.09
N GLN A 95 -8.83 -4.03 -13.96
CA GLN A 95 -7.47 -4.51 -13.63
C GLN A 95 -6.88 -3.76 -12.42
N SER A 96 -7.73 -3.51 -11.42
CA SER A 96 -7.36 -2.68 -10.29
C SER A 96 -6.39 -3.40 -9.36
N ASN A 97 -5.37 -2.67 -8.92
CA ASN A 97 -4.40 -3.11 -7.93
C ASN A 97 -4.24 -2.05 -6.85
N ILE A 98 -3.88 -2.49 -5.64
CA ILE A 98 -3.54 -1.57 -4.56
C ILE A 98 -2.05 -1.25 -4.65
N VAL A 99 -1.75 0.02 -4.93
CA VAL A 99 -0.39 0.56 -4.96
C VAL A 99 0.22 0.48 -3.56
N GLY A 100 -0.52 0.90 -2.54
CA GLY A 100 -0.05 0.83 -1.16
C GLY A 100 -1.08 1.35 -0.15
N SER A 101 -0.71 1.28 1.13
CA SER A 101 -1.49 1.84 2.23
C SER A 101 -0.62 2.73 3.12
N SER A 102 -1.18 3.85 3.56
CA SER A 102 -0.53 4.79 4.46
C SER A 102 -1.55 5.58 5.28
N LEU A 103 -1.31 5.70 6.59
CA LEU A 103 -2.14 6.44 7.55
C LEU A 103 -3.65 6.17 7.42
N GLY A 104 -4.05 4.92 7.17
CA GLY A 104 -5.46 4.51 7.03
C GLY A 104 -6.05 4.67 5.62
N LEU A 105 -5.31 5.28 4.68
CA LEU A 105 -5.71 5.35 3.28
C LEU A 105 -5.18 4.16 2.48
N LEU A 106 -5.93 3.80 1.44
CA LEU A 106 -5.57 2.84 0.41
C LEU A 106 -5.53 3.55 -0.93
N CYS A 107 -4.49 3.28 -1.73
CA CYS A 107 -4.34 3.83 -3.07
C CYS A 107 -4.53 2.73 -4.10
N PHE A 108 -5.59 2.84 -4.90
CA PHE A 108 -5.88 1.96 -6.02
C PHE A 108 -5.35 2.57 -7.30
N HIS A 109 -4.91 1.72 -8.21
CA HIS A 109 -4.56 2.07 -9.58
C HIS A 109 -5.22 1.07 -10.52
N GLY A 110 -5.79 1.55 -11.61
CA GLY A 110 -6.41 0.73 -12.64
C GLY A 110 -6.85 1.57 -13.82
N TYR A 111 -7.76 1.03 -14.61
CA TYR A 111 -8.19 1.63 -15.87
C TYR A 111 -9.70 1.89 -15.89
N ASN A 112 -10.11 3.07 -16.38
CA ASN A 112 -11.51 3.40 -16.63
C ASN A 112 -11.83 3.41 -18.13
N GLU A 113 -13.02 2.90 -18.49
CA GLU A 113 -13.57 3.05 -19.85
C GLU A 113 -13.96 4.50 -20.11
N LEU A 114 -13.51 5.09 -21.21
CA LEU A 114 -14.06 6.36 -21.68
C LEU A 114 -15.47 6.12 -22.22
N GLY A 115 -16.40 7.01 -21.86
CA GLY A 115 -17.69 7.12 -22.55
C GLY A 115 -17.50 7.40 -24.05
N GLU A 116 -18.53 7.11 -24.84
CA GLU A 116 -18.57 7.01 -26.32
C GLU A 116 -18.01 8.19 -27.15
N ASN A 117 -17.53 9.27 -26.51
CA ASN A 117 -17.12 10.53 -27.14
C ASN A 117 -15.61 10.71 -27.34
N PHE A 118 -14.78 9.77 -26.88
CA PHE A 118 -13.34 9.75 -27.15
C PHE A 118 -12.96 8.47 -27.86
N CYS A 119 -11.83 8.51 -28.58
CA CYS A 119 -11.33 7.44 -29.44
C CYS A 119 -11.65 6.05 -28.86
N PRO A 120 -12.51 5.25 -29.52
CA PRO A 120 -12.80 3.90 -29.05
C PRO A 120 -11.46 3.16 -28.99
N ASN A 121 -11.10 2.66 -27.79
CA ASN A 121 -9.86 1.95 -27.42
C ASN A 121 -8.83 2.71 -26.55
N MET A 122 -9.10 3.92 -26.03
CA MET A 122 -8.25 4.50 -24.98
C MET A 122 -8.85 4.28 -23.59
N GLU A 123 -8.24 3.38 -22.82
CA GLU A 123 -8.46 3.26 -21.39
C GLU A 123 -7.68 4.37 -20.66
N THR A 124 -8.28 5.02 -19.66
CA THR A 124 -7.59 6.06 -18.88
C THR A 124 -7.08 5.48 -17.57
N GLU A 125 -5.76 5.56 -17.37
CA GLU A 125 -5.14 5.26 -16.07
C GLU A 125 -5.74 6.18 -15.01
N THR A 126 -6.26 5.56 -13.95
CA THR A 126 -6.96 6.25 -12.88
C THR A 126 -6.42 5.78 -11.54
N ILE A 127 -6.18 6.74 -10.65
CA ILE A 127 -5.81 6.48 -9.27
C ILE A 127 -6.98 6.83 -8.37
N VAL A 128 -7.31 5.98 -7.41
CA VAL A 128 -8.35 6.25 -6.41
C VAL A 128 -7.77 6.12 -5.02
N LEU A 129 -7.84 7.21 -4.26
CA LEU A 129 -7.51 7.22 -2.84
C LEU A 129 -8.79 6.94 -2.05
N TRP A 130 -8.79 5.92 -1.21
CA TRP A 130 -9.94 5.52 -0.43
C TRP A 130 -9.64 5.50 1.07
N ASN A 131 -10.52 6.12 1.85
CA ASN A 131 -10.58 5.98 3.30
C ASN A 131 -11.79 5.11 3.68
N PRO A 132 -11.57 3.84 4.09
CA PRO A 132 -12.66 2.95 4.50
C PRO A 132 -13.42 3.46 5.74
N SER A 133 -12.74 4.12 6.67
CA SER A 133 -13.31 4.51 7.98
C SER A 133 -14.34 5.63 7.88
N ILE A 134 -14.21 6.51 6.88
CA ILE A 134 -15.17 7.58 6.61
C ILE A 134 -15.95 7.36 5.32
N ARG A 135 -15.69 6.25 4.62
CA ARG A 135 -16.30 5.87 3.33
C ARG A 135 -16.18 6.94 2.25
N LYS A 136 -15.03 7.62 2.21
CA LYS A 136 -14.74 8.65 1.20
C LYS A 136 -13.66 8.19 0.25
N SER A 137 -13.80 8.59 -1.00
CA SER A 137 -12.78 8.40 -2.03
C SER A 137 -12.50 9.67 -2.81
N ILE A 138 -11.28 9.79 -3.33
CA ILE A 138 -10.89 10.84 -4.27
C ILE A 138 -10.30 10.16 -5.50
N THR A 139 -10.77 10.55 -6.68
CA THR A 139 -10.20 10.14 -7.96
C THR A 139 -9.12 11.14 -8.36
N VAL A 140 -7.95 10.63 -8.72
CA VAL A 140 -6.80 11.40 -9.19
C VAL A 140 -6.55 11.00 -10.65
N PRO A 141 -6.69 11.93 -11.61
CA PRO A 141 -6.39 11.65 -13.00
C PRO A 141 -4.88 11.50 -13.18
N MET A 142 -4.49 10.47 -13.92
CA MET A 142 -3.10 10.27 -14.31
C MET A 142 -2.73 11.24 -15.44
N PRO A 143 -1.48 11.76 -15.51
CA PRO A 143 -1.06 12.56 -16.64
C PRO A 143 -1.15 11.72 -17.93
N ASN A 144 -1.84 12.25 -18.96
CA ASN A 144 -1.98 11.56 -20.25
C ASN A 144 -0.62 11.12 -20.82
N LYS A 145 -0.46 9.82 -21.06
CA LYS A 145 0.69 9.25 -21.76
C LYS A 145 0.31 8.99 -23.20
N CYS A 146 0.87 9.76 -24.13
CA CYS A 146 0.66 9.55 -25.56
C CYS A 146 1.55 8.44 -26.15
N ASN A 147 2.47 7.84 -25.37
CA ASN A 147 3.49 6.93 -25.88
C ASN A 147 3.46 5.57 -25.15
N GLN A 148 3.57 4.49 -25.91
CA GLN A 148 3.60 3.09 -25.44
C GLN A 148 4.96 2.64 -24.84
N ASP A 149 5.88 3.57 -24.58
CA ASP A 149 7.31 3.26 -24.43
C ASP A 149 7.93 3.31 -23.02
N PRO A 150 7.44 4.10 -22.04
CA PRO A 150 7.99 4.04 -20.69
C PRO A 150 7.18 3.14 -19.74
N GLU A 151 7.88 2.33 -18.94
CA GLU A 151 7.30 1.64 -17.79
C GLU A 151 7.04 2.67 -16.68
N THR A 152 5.88 2.60 -16.03
CA THR A 152 5.53 3.52 -14.94
C THR A 152 5.30 2.74 -13.66
N ASP A 153 6.02 3.14 -12.62
CA ASP A 153 5.78 2.69 -11.27
C ASP A 153 5.18 3.81 -10.42
N LEU A 154 4.37 3.40 -9.44
CA LEU A 154 3.70 4.31 -8.53
C LEU A 154 4.23 4.17 -7.10
N GLY A 155 4.22 5.32 -6.43
CA GLY A 155 4.45 5.55 -5.02
C GLY A 155 3.23 6.15 -4.38
N PHE A 156 2.83 5.68 -3.22
CA PHE A 156 1.80 6.29 -2.39
C PHE A 156 2.24 6.35 -0.95
N GLY A 157 2.06 7.50 -0.32
CA GLY A 157 2.25 7.69 1.10
C GLY A 157 1.56 8.94 1.61
N VAL A 158 1.32 9.03 2.91
CA VAL A 158 0.73 10.22 3.54
C VAL A 158 1.82 10.90 4.35
N SER A 159 2.03 12.20 4.11
CA SER A 159 3.03 12.97 4.85
C SER A 159 2.71 12.95 6.35
N PRO A 160 3.62 12.50 7.23
CA PRO A 160 3.37 12.50 8.67
C PRO A 160 3.31 13.93 9.25
N VAL A 161 3.85 14.93 8.53
CA VAL A 161 3.87 16.33 8.98
C VAL A 161 2.58 17.06 8.63
N THR A 162 2.08 16.88 7.40
CA THR A 162 0.92 17.62 6.88
C THR A 162 -0.36 16.79 6.86
N SER A 163 -0.26 15.46 7.03
CA SER A 163 -1.32 14.49 6.77
C SER A 163 -1.86 14.54 5.34
N ASP A 164 -1.08 15.11 4.42
CA ASP A 164 -1.45 15.25 3.02
C ASP A 164 -1.06 13.99 2.23
N PRO A 165 -2.02 13.31 1.59
CA PRO A 165 -1.73 12.17 0.73
C PRO A 165 -0.92 12.60 -0.49
N THR A 166 0.15 11.86 -0.73
CA THR A 166 1.15 12.12 -1.77
C THR A 166 1.28 10.88 -2.65
N ILE A 167 1.27 11.10 -3.96
CA ILE A 167 1.50 10.06 -4.96
C ILE A 167 2.76 10.45 -5.74
N VAL A 168 3.65 9.49 -5.95
CA VAL A 168 4.84 9.64 -6.80
C VAL A 168 4.65 8.78 -8.04
N GLU A 169 4.86 9.35 -9.20
CA GLU A 169 4.94 8.63 -10.47
C GLU A 169 6.41 8.56 -10.86
N ILE A 170 6.92 7.37 -11.17
CA ILE A 170 8.27 7.14 -11.65
C ILE A 170 8.17 6.58 -13.07
N THR A 171 8.56 7.39 -14.05
CA THR A 171 8.59 7.02 -15.47
C THR A 171 9.99 6.54 -15.84
N GLN A 172 10.11 5.33 -16.37
CA GLN A 172 11.38 4.67 -16.64
C GLN A 172 11.59 4.47 -18.14
N PHE A 173 12.68 5.00 -18.68
CA PHE A 173 13.00 4.96 -20.10
C PHE A 173 14.10 3.93 -20.37
N HIS A 174 13.86 2.99 -21.30
CA HIS A 174 14.77 1.85 -21.53
C HIS A 174 15.36 1.76 -22.95
N LYS A 175 14.78 2.45 -23.95
CA LYS A 175 15.13 2.22 -25.36
C LYS A 175 16.29 3.06 -25.88
N THR A 176 16.36 4.34 -25.52
CA THR A 176 17.32 5.30 -26.10
C THR A 176 18.34 5.81 -25.09
N SER A 177 17.95 5.93 -23.83
CA SER A 177 18.81 6.26 -22.70
C SER A 177 18.17 5.76 -21.42
N TYR A 178 18.92 5.03 -20.60
CA TYR A 178 18.44 4.64 -19.28
C TYR A 178 18.40 5.89 -18.40
N HIS A 179 17.20 6.37 -18.11
CA HIS A 179 16.96 7.44 -17.15
C HIS A 179 15.56 7.31 -16.57
N CYS A 180 15.34 7.97 -15.45
CA CYS A 180 14.06 8.04 -14.78
C CYS A 180 13.60 9.49 -14.72
N GLU A 181 12.31 9.71 -14.89
CA GLU A 181 11.65 10.95 -14.53
C GLU A 181 10.71 10.68 -13.38
N ALA A 182 10.53 11.65 -12.49
CA ALA A 182 9.58 11.53 -11.39
C ALA A 182 8.65 12.74 -11.32
N LYS A 183 7.38 12.47 -11.07
CA LYS A 183 6.37 13.47 -10.76
C LYS A 183 5.76 13.17 -9.40
N VAL A 184 5.26 14.22 -8.76
CA VAL A 184 4.55 14.10 -7.49
C VAL A 184 3.22 14.82 -7.58
N TYR A 185 2.21 14.19 -7.01
CA TYR A 185 0.89 14.74 -6.78
C TYR A 185 0.63 14.78 -5.28
N THR A 186 0.03 15.87 -4.83
CA THR A 186 -0.40 16.04 -3.44
C THR A 186 -1.87 16.43 -3.44
N VAL A 187 -2.71 15.79 -2.62
CA VAL A 187 -4.15 16.07 -2.62
C VAL A 187 -4.44 17.53 -2.32
N SER A 188 -3.68 18.17 -1.42
CA SER A 188 -3.89 19.59 -1.11
C SER A 188 -3.65 20.54 -2.29
N SER A 189 -2.78 20.18 -3.23
CA SER A 189 -2.49 21.01 -4.41
C SER A 189 -3.37 20.66 -5.61
N GLY A 190 -3.88 19.42 -5.65
CA GLY A 190 -4.70 18.91 -6.73
C GLY A 190 -3.96 18.79 -8.07
N LYS A 191 -2.62 18.85 -8.09
CA LYS A 191 -1.83 18.92 -9.33
C LYS A 191 -0.58 18.07 -9.28
N TRP A 192 -0.24 17.50 -10.44
CA TRP A 192 1.06 16.89 -10.70
C TRP A 192 2.13 17.95 -10.95
N ARG A 193 3.34 17.71 -10.44
CA ARG A 193 4.54 18.52 -10.73
C ARG A 193 5.77 17.64 -10.86
N ASN A 194 6.73 18.09 -11.67
CA ASN A 194 7.98 17.38 -11.91
C ASN A 194 8.98 17.54 -10.75
N LEU A 195 9.76 16.50 -10.47
CA LEU A 195 10.83 16.47 -9.46
C LEU A 195 12.24 16.59 -10.06
N SER A 196 12.38 17.34 -11.15
CA SER A 196 13.54 17.29 -12.06
C SER A 196 14.93 17.52 -11.45
N SER A 197 15.07 18.08 -10.25
CA SER A 197 16.36 18.25 -9.55
C SER A 197 16.71 17.13 -8.55
N ASN A 198 15.74 16.30 -8.17
CA ASN A 198 15.84 15.39 -7.03
C ASN A 198 15.83 13.90 -7.41
N VAL A 199 15.75 13.59 -8.70
CA VAL A 199 15.84 12.21 -9.21
C VAL A 199 17.31 11.78 -9.26
N PRO A 200 17.66 10.54 -8.85
CA PRO A 200 19.02 10.03 -8.94
C PRO A 200 19.57 10.14 -10.36
N SER A 201 20.82 10.62 -10.48
CA SER A 201 21.48 10.78 -11.78
C SER A 201 21.89 9.44 -12.43
N LYS A 202 22.03 8.39 -11.62
CA LYS A 202 22.28 7.04 -12.10
C LYS A 202 20.96 6.39 -12.45
N PRO A 203 20.88 5.65 -13.57
CA PRO A 203 19.67 4.90 -13.88
C PRO A 203 19.44 3.81 -12.84
N PHE A 204 18.17 3.59 -12.55
CA PHE A 204 17.71 2.48 -11.73
C PHE A 204 16.41 1.96 -12.34
N ARG A 205 16.06 0.73 -12.01
CA ARG A 205 14.72 0.20 -12.24
C ARG A 205 14.10 -0.14 -10.90
N VAL A 206 12.91 0.38 -10.62
CA VAL A 206 12.11 0.00 -9.44
C VAL A 206 11.11 -1.09 -9.82
N PHE A 207 10.63 -1.83 -8.83
CA PHE A 207 9.61 -2.86 -9.00
C PHE A 207 8.56 -2.75 -7.91
N TRP A 208 7.32 -3.05 -8.27
CA TRP A 208 6.26 -3.35 -7.32
C TRP A 208 6.55 -4.66 -6.55
N PRO A 209 6.20 -4.77 -5.24
CA PRO A 209 5.43 -3.81 -4.44
C PRO A 209 6.26 -2.69 -3.80
N GLN A 210 5.56 -1.66 -3.32
CA GLN A 210 6.12 -0.64 -2.43
C GLN A 210 5.73 -0.87 -0.96
N VAL A 211 6.45 -0.23 -0.04
CA VAL A 211 6.02 -0.07 1.36
C VAL A 211 6.29 1.31 1.91
N VAL A 212 5.44 1.75 2.85
CA VAL A 212 5.64 3.01 3.58
C VAL A 212 6.04 2.70 5.02
N VAL A 213 7.19 3.21 5.43
CA VAL A 213 7.67 3.16 6.82
C VAL A 213 8.06 4.58 7.24
N ASP A 214 7.46 5.05 8.33
CA ASP A 214 7.57 6.44 8.79
C ASP A 214 7.21 7.45 7.67
N ARG A 215 8.17 8.24 7.18
CA ARG A 215 7.97 9.25 6.14
C ARG A 215 8.44 8.83 4.75
N PHE A 216 8.89 7.58 4.60
CA PHE A 216 9.55 7.12 3.39
C PHE A 216 8.73 6.06 2.66
N ILE A 217 8.64 6.20 1.34
CA ILE A 217 8.17 5.15 0.44
C ILE A 217 9.40 4.36 -0.03
N TYR A 218 9.34 3.04 0.02
CA TYR A 218 10.45 2.16 -0.37
C TYR A 218 10.03 1.20 -1.48
N TRP A 219 10.95 0.94 -2.40
CA TRP A 219 10.83 -0.07 -3.46
C TRP A 219 12.12 -0.91 -3.54
N CYS A 220 11.98 -2.15 -4.00
CA CYS A 220 13.12 -2.86 -4.57
C CYS A 220 13.59 -2.15 -5.83
N ALA A 221 14.90 -2.01 -6.01
CA ALA A 221 15.47 -1.43 -7.22
C ALA A 221 16.78 -2.12 -7.61
N PHE A 222 17.17 -1.99 -8.89
CA PHE A 222 18.50 -2.38 -9.34
C PHE A 222 19.05 -1.44 -10.41
N ASP A 223 20.38 -1.46 -10.60
CA ASP A 223 21.04 -0.77 -11.72
C ASP A 223 20.98 -1.64 -12.99
N PRO A 224 20.24 -1.21 -14.04
CA PRO A 224 20.10 -2.00 -15.26
C PRO A 224 21.35 -2.02 -16.14
N LEU A 225 22.33 -1.16 -15.89
CA LEU A 225 23.56 -1.07 -16.71
C LEU A 225 24.67 -1.97 -16.21
N THR A 226 24.69 -2.28 -14.91
CA THR A 226 25.74 -3.09 -14.30
C THR A 226 25.29 -4.56 -14.33
N MET A 227 25.98 -5.39 -15.10
CA MET A 227 25.71 -6.83 -15.22
C MET A 227 26.92 -7.64 -14.75
N ASP A 228 26.68 -8.71 -13.99
CA ASP A 228 27.69 -9.70 -13.61
C ASP A 228 27.14 -11.10 -13.88
N ASN A 229 27.88 -11.89 -14.65
CA ASN A 229 27.47 -13.23 -15.12
C ASN A 229 26.07 -13.28 -15.76
N GLY A 230 25.61 -12.18 -16.38
CA GLY A 230 24.31 -12.09 -17.04
C GLY A 230 23.14 -11.75 -16.10
N LEU A 231 23.40 -11.44 -14.83
CA LEU A 231 22.40 -10.93 -13.87
C LEU A 231 22.63 -9.45 -13.56
N PRO A 232 21.57 -8.67 -13.24
CA PRO A 232 21.71 -7.32 -12.73
C PRO A 232 22.57 -7.34 -11.48
N ASN A 233 23.67 -6.62 -11.53
CA ASN A 233 24.65 -6.58 -10.48
C ASN A 233 24.50 -5.25 -9.76
N HIS A 234 23.51 -5.17 -8.86
CA HIS A 234 23.40 -4.25 -7.73
C HIS A 234 21.93 -4.07 -7.34
N ASN A 235 21.33 -5.05 -6.65
CA ASN A 235 20.06 -4.78 -5.98
C ASN A 235 20.29 -3.79 -4.83
N VAL A 236 19.40 -2.82 -4.74
CA VAL A 236 19.34 -1.82 -3.67
C VAL A 236 17.88 -1.61 -3.29
N ILE A 237 17.65 -0.86 -2.22
CA ILE A 237 16.32 -0.35 -1.91
C ILE A 237 16.31 1.14 -2.26
N MET A 238 15.40 1.53 -3.15
CA MET A 238 15.14 2.95 -3.41
C MET A 238 14.18 3.47 -2.36
N SER A 239 14.46 4.66 -1.81
CA SER A 239 13.57 5.36 -0.87
C SER A 239 13.16 6.72 -1.42
N PHE A 240 11.94 7.16 -1.17
CA PHE A 240 11.49 8.52 -1.42
C PHE A 240 11.02 9.15 -0.11
N ASP A 241 11.66 10.24 0.30
CA ASP A 241 11.26 11.04 1.46
C ASP A 241 10.04 11.90 1.09
N ILE A 242 8.87 11.59 1.64
CA ILE A 242 7.62 12.31 1.33
C ILE A 242 7.70 13.78 1.78
N THR A 243 8.45 14.06 2.85
CA THR A 243 8.52 15.42 3.43
C THR A 243 9.48 16.32 2.66
N ASN A 244 10.64 15.77 2.28
CA ASN A 244 11.69 16.51 1.57
C ASN A 244 11.64 16.33 0.05
N GLU A 245 10.82 15.40 -0.43
CA GLU A 245 10.60 15.08 -1.83
C GLU A 245 11.89 14.78 -2.58
N SER A 246 12.65 13.90 -1.95
CA SER A 246 14.00 13.53 -2.40
C SER A 246 14.16 12.03 -2.38
N PHE A 247 14.85 11.52 -3.39
CA PHE A 247 15.19 10.10 -3.47
C PHE A 247 16.46 9.80 -2.67
N GLY A 248 16.51 8.59 -2.14
CA GLY A 248 17.64 8.02 -1.44
C GLY A 248 17.84 6.56 -1.82
N VAL A 249 18.98 6.02 -1.40
CA VAL A 249 19.35 4.62 -1.63
C VAL A 249 19.73 4.00 -0.29
N VAL A 250 19.14 2.85 0.00
CA VAL A 250 19.52 1.98 1.11
C VAL A 250 20.24 0.76 0.53
N GLU A 251 21.50 0.63 0.92
CA GLU A 251 22.36 -0.49 0.48
C GLU A 251 21.89 -1.80 1.12
N LEU A 252 21.96 -2.89 0.35
CA LEU A 252 21.68 -4.24 0.82
C LEU A 252 22.99 -4.96 1.18
N PRO A 253 22.94 -5.94 2.12
CA PRO A 253 24.02 -6.88 2.30
C PRO A 253 24.43 -7.56 1.00
N ASP A 254 25.71 -7.86 0.86
CA ASP A 254 26.32 -8.49 -0.31
C ASP A 254 25.60 -9.77 -0.78
N SER A 255 25.06 -10.56 0.17
CA SER A 255 24.30 -11.77 -0.15
C SER A 255 23.01 -11.47 -0.92
N LEU A 256 22.31 -10.39 -0.58
CA LEU A 256 21.05 -9.98 -1.21
C LEU A 256 21.31 -9.14 -2.48
N ARG A 257 22.37 -8.32 -2.46
CA ARG A 257 22.77 -7.45 -3.59
C ARG A 257 22.97 -8.20 -4.90
N ARG A 258 23.43 -9.46 -4.84
CA ARG A 258 23.79 -10.31 -5.99
C ARG A 258 22.70 -11.27 -6.46
N LEU A 259 21.54 -11.28 -5.81
CA LEU A 259 20.43 -12.14 -6.21
C LEU A 259 19.75 -11.64 -7.49
N SER A 260 18.95 -12.49 -8.13
CA SER A 260 18.05 -11.99 -9.18
C SER A 260 17.03 -11.02 -8.56
N PRO A 261 16.69 -9.90 -9.22
CA PRO A 261 15.63 -9.01 -8.74
C PRO A 261 14.30 -9.71 -8.47
N THR A 262 13.98 -10.76 -9.24
CA THR A 262 12.77 -11.57 -9.07
C THR A 262 12.75 -12.42 -7.79
N GLN A 263 13.89 -12.55 -7.10
CA GLN A 263 14.00 -13.24 -5.82
C GLN A 263 13.82 -12.32 -4.63
N LEU A 264 13.69 -11.00 -4.85
CA LEU A 264 13.58 -10.01 -3.79
C LEU A 264 12.20 -9.38 -3.78
N CYS A 265 11.64 -9.22 -2.59
CA CYS A 265 10.41 -8.47 -2.39
C CYS A 265 10.52 -7.66 -1.10
N ILE A 266 9.88 -6.49 -1.08
CA ILE A 266 9.91 -5.60 0.08
C ILE A 266 8.59 -5.69 0.84
N SER A 267 8.68 -5.65 2.16
CA SER A 267 7.53 -5.66 3.06
C SER A 267 7.83 -4.82 4.30
N LYS A 268 6.91 -4.82 5.26
CA LYS A 268 7.11 -4.19 6.56
C LYS A 268 6.47 -4.98 7.68
N VAL A 269 7.06 -4.84 8.87
CA VAL A 269 6.47 -5.28 10.14
C VAL A 269 6.47 -4.07 11.04
N ARG A 270 5.27 -3.54 11.35
CA ARG A 270 5.12 -2.28 12.10
C ARG A 270 5.90 -1.16 11.41
N ASP A 271 6.86 -0.55 12.10
CA ASP A 271 7.71 0.52 11.62
C ASP A 271 9.12 0.04 11.19
N SER A 272 9.30 -1.27 10.97
CA SER A 272 10.56 -1.86 10.50
C SER A 272 10.44 -2.35 9.06
N LEU A 273 11.43 -1.99 8.25
CA LEU A 273 11.54 -2.43 6.86
C LEU A 273 11.95 -3.89 6.78
N VAL A 274 11.31 -4.65 5.89
CA VAL A 274 11.55 -6.08 5.71
C VAL A 274 11.94 -6.35 4.25
N MET A 275 13.00 -7.13 4.08
CA MET A 275 13.40 -7.69 2.79
C MET A 275 13.13 -9.19 2.79
N LEU A 276 12.45 -9.66 1.76
CA LEU A 276 12.10 -11.05 1.53
C LEU A 276 13.04 -11.62 0.47
N GLU A 277 13.66 -12.73 0.80
CA GLU A 277 14.64 -13.44 -0.04
C GLU A 277 14.07 -14.79 -0.45
N TYR A 278 13.69 -14.95 -1.72
CA TYR A 278 13.22 -16.24 -2.24
C TYR A 278 14.38 -17.08 -2.78
N ASP A 279 14.32 -18.39 -2.54
CA ASP A 279 15.35 -19.35 -2.98
C ASP A 279 15.50 -19.41 -4.50
N SER A 280 14.39 -19.22 -5.22
CA SER A 280 14.31 -19.34 -6.67
C SER A 280 13.05 -18.64 -7.19
N PHE A 281 12.88 -18.63 -8.51
CA PHE A 281 11.63 -18.17 -9.15
C PHE A 281 10.40 -19.00 -8.72
N VAL A 282 10.60 -20.26 -8.33
CA VAL A 282 9.52 -21.15 -7.86
C VAL A 282 9.07 -20.81 -6.43
N LYS A 283 9.89 -20.07 -5.67
CA LYS A 283 9.60 -19.62 -4.30
C LYS A 283 9.23 -20.79 -3.37
N ARG A 284 10.13 -21.76 -3.22
CA ARG A 284 9.98 -22.88 -2.28
C ARG A 284 10.43 -22.54 -0.87
N ALA A 285 11.21 -21.48 -0.70
CA ALA A 285 11.56 -20.94 0.60
C ALA A 285 11.66 -19.41 0.56
N CYS A 286 11.41 -18.77 1.69
CA CYS A 286 11.48 -17.33 1.88
C CYS A 286 12.27 -16.99 3.15
N GLY A 287 13.43 -16.36 2.98
CA GLY A 287 14.21 -15.75 4.04
C GLY A 287 13.65 -14.39 4.41
N VAL A 288 13.36 -14.16 5.70
CA VAL A 288 12.85 -12.88 6.18
C VAL A 288 13.98 -12.10 6.85
N TRP A 289 14.36 -10.98 6.22
CA TRP A 289 15.39 -10.06 6.71
C TRP A 289 14.74 -8.80 7.22
N MET A 290 15.09 -8.37 8.43
CA MET A 290 14.58 -7.12 9.00
C MET A 290 15.72 -6.11 9.16
N MET A 291 15.43 -4.85 8.84
CA MET A 291 16.32 -3.74 9.12
C MET A 291 16.44 -3.55 10.63
N GLU A 292 17.66 -3.39 11.14
CA GLU A 292 17.89 -3.23 12.58
C GLU A 292 17.54 -1.81 13.05
N ASN A 293 16.76 -1.73 14.12
CA ASN A 293 16.40 -0.44 14.73
C ASN A 293 17.65 0.19 15.37
N GLY A 294 17.98 1.42 14.96
CA GLY A 294 19.09 2.20 15.54
C GLY A 294 20.46 1.99 14.89
N VAL A 295 20.58 1.09 13.90
CA VAL A 295 21.74 1.01 13.01
C VAL A 295 21.24 1.28 11.60
N GLU A 296 21.51 2.47 11.08
CA GLU A 296 21.20 2.76 9.69
C GLU A 296 21.90 1.73 8.78
N LYS A 297 21.10 0.99 8.01
CA LYS A 297 21.53 0.18 6.84
C LYS A 297 22.11 -1.21 7.14
N SER A 298 21.83 -1.84 8.29
CA SER A 298 22.06 -3.28 8.48
C SER A 298 20.75 -4.08 8.40
N PHE A 299 20.76 -5.16 7.60
CA PHE A 299 19.69 -6.16 7.55
C PHE A 299 20.18 -7.45 8.18
N THR A 300 19.35 -8.01 9.06
CA THR A 300 19.64 -9.29 9.73
C THR A 300 18.55 -10.30 9.40
N LYS A 301 18.96 -11.49 8.93
CA LYS A 301 18.05 -12.61 8.67
C LYS A 301 17.46 -13.09 9.99
N ARG A 302 16.15 -13.11 10.10
CA ARG A 302 15.43 -13.45 11.34
C ARG A 302 15.02 -14.90 11.37
N PHE A 303 14.46 -15.39 10.27
CA PHE A 303 14.05 -16.78 10.11
C PHE A 303 13.91 -17.08 8.61
N ASN A 304 13.71 -18.36 8.30
CA ASN A 304 13.45 -18.86 6.97
C ASN A 304 12.12 -19.62 7.00
N VAL A 305 11.27 -19.42 6.00
CA VAL A 305 10.03 -20.16 5.84
C VAL A 305 10.20 -21.12 4.68
N GLU A 306 9.93 -22.40 4.90
CA GLU A 306 9.92 -23.41 3.84
C GLU A 306 8.49 -23.76 3.45
N ALA A 307 8.25 -23.89 2.15
CA ALA A 307 6.95 -24.27 1.63
C ALA A 307 6.54 -25.66 2.13
N PRO A 308 5.28 -25.88 2.54
CA PRO A 308 4.81 -27.18 3.01
C PRO A 308 5.16 -28.30 2.03
N PRO A 309 5.72 -29.42 2.49
CA PRO A 309 6.09 -30.50 1.58
C PRO A 309 4.83 -31.15 0.97
N TYR A 310 4.99 -31.76 -0.20
CA TYR A 310 4.03 -32.61 -0.92
C TYR A 310 2.88 -31.92 -1.65
N TRP A 311 2.18 -30.97 -1.01
CA TRP A 311 0.95 -30.40 -1.58
C TRP A 311 1.06 -28.94 -2.00
N SER A 312 2.17 -28.25 -1.69
CA SER A 312 2.38 -26.88 -2.16
C SER A 312 3.28 -26.86 -3.40
N LYS A 313 3.03 -25.91 -4.30
CA LYS A 313 3.90 -25.57 -5.43
C LYS A 313 4.85 -24.44 -5.04
N SER A 314 4.32 -23.35 -4.50
CA SER A 314 5.07 -22.14 -4.12
C SER A 314 4.51 -21.51 -2.84
N ILE A 315 5.30 -20.62 -2.22
CA ILE A 315 4.83 -19.71 -1.16
C ILE A 315 5.14 -18.26 -1.54
N THR A 316 4.18 -17.37 -1.30
CA THR A 316 4.37 -15.93 -1.46
C THR A 316 3.98 -15.21 -0.18
N THR A 317 4.90 -14.43 0.41
CA THR A 317 4.57 -13.56 1.55
C THR A 317 3.78 -12.35 1.06
N LEU A 318 2.57 -12.17 1.58
CA LEU A 318 1.67 -11.07 1.21
C LEU A 318 1.83 -9.85 2.13
N GLY A 319 2.29 -10.09 3.36
CA GLY A 319 2.46 -9.07 4.38
C GLY A 319 2.68 -9.69 5.75
N PHE A 320 2.55 -8.89 6.80
CA PHE A 320 2.74 -9.34 8.17
C PHE A 320 1.63 -8.81 9.06
N ARG A 321 1.24 -9.65 10.02
CA ARG A 321 0.41 -9.23 11.15
C ARG A 321 1.18 -8.26 12.04
N LYS A 322 0.45 -7.50 12.85
CA LYS A 322 1.02 -6.64 13.92
C LYS A 322 1.88 -7.43 14.91
N SER A 323 1.59 -8.72 15.10
CA SER A 323 2.39 -9.65 15.91
C SER A 323 3.78 -9.94 15.30
N GLY A 324 3.98 -9.71 14.00
CA GLY A 324 5.18 -10.06 13.25
C GLY A 324 5.10 -11.41 12.54
N GLN A 325 3.95 -12.09 12.60
CA GLN A 325 3.71 -13.34 11.87
C GLN A 325 3.50 -13.05 10.38
N PRO A 326 4.19 -13.76 9.46
CA PRO A 326 3.95 -13.65 8.03
C PRO A 326 2.55 -14.13 7.66
N ILE A 327 1.86 -13.35 6.83
CA ILE A 327 0.64 -13.77 6.12
C ILE A 327 1.10 -14.18 4.72
N MET A 328 0.75 -15.38 4.31
CA MET A 328 1.28 -15.98 3.09
C MET A 328 0.17 -16.59 2.24
N GLU A 329 0.40 -16.57 0.95
CA GLU A 329 -0.28 -17.39 -0.03
C GLU A 329 0.51 -18.69 -0.19
N VAL A 330 -0.17 -19.83 -0.13
CA VAL A 330 0.39 -21.13 -0.50
C VAL A 330 -0.36 -21.63 -1.73
N GLU A 331 0.36 -21.71 -2.85
CA GLU A 331 -0.17 -22.28 -4.08
C GLU A 331 -0.24 -23.81 -3.94
N ILE A 332 -1.39 -24.40 -4.19
CA ILE A 332 -1.63 -25.83 -4.02
C ILE A 332 -1.25 -26.58 -5.31
N ALA A 333 -0.45 -27.63 -5.17
CA ALA A 333 -0.09 -28.56 -6.22
C ALA A 333 -1.23 -29.57 -6.46
N HIS A 334 -2.22 -29.18 -7.27
CA HIS A 334 -3.28 -30.07 -7.75
C HIS A 334 -3.34 -30.11 -9.29
N ASP A 335 -3.55 -31.30 -9.85
CA ASP A 335 -3.48 -31.55 -11.31
C ASP A 335 -4.68 -30.98 -12.10
N PHE A 336 -5.78 -30.61 -11.43
CA PHE A 336 -7.05 -30.32 -12.10
C PHE A 336 -7.53 -28.86 -11.98
N TYR A 337 -7.00 -28.07 -11.05
CA TYR A 337 -7.33 -26.66 -10.87
C TYR A 337 -6.23 -25.93 -10.08
N GLU A 338 -5.90 -24.72 -10.52
CA GLU A 338 -4.96 -23.83 -9.85
C GLU A 338 -5.67 -23.11 -8.70
N GLN A 339 -5.27 -23.38 -7.46
CA GLN A 339 -5.87 -22.78 -6.27
C GLN A 339 -4.78 -22.44 -5.26
N SER A 340 -4.95 -21.31 -4.59
CA SER A 340 -4.10 -20.88 -3.49
C SER A 340 -4.91 -20.75 -2.20
N GLN A 341 -4.23 -20.93 -1.08
CA GLN A 341 -4.79 -20.76 0.25
C GLN A 341 -4.07 -19.66 1.02
N LEU A 342 -4.82 -18.85 1.77
CA LEU A 342 -4.27 -17.91 2.74
C LEU A 342 -3.90 -18.63 4.04
N VAL A 343 -2.65 -18.45 4.49
CA VAL A 343 -2.13 -19.04 5.73
C VAL A 343 -1.38 -18.00 6.55
N VAL A 344 -1.27 -18.23 7.85
CA VAL A 344 -0.39 -17.47 8.74
C VAL A 344 0.72 -18.38 9.22
N TYR A 345 1.97 -17.96 9.06
CA TYR A 345 3.12 -18.71 9.55
C TYR A 345 3.48 -18.29 10.98
N GLU A 346 3.81 -19.26 11.82
CA GLU A 346 4.21 -19.10 13.22
C GLU A 346 5.72 -19.34 13.37
N PRO A 347 6.58 -18.29 13.35
CA PRO A 347 8.03 -18.48 13.33
C PRO A 347 8.57 -19.22 14.56
N ASN A 348 7.96 -19.02 15.73
CA ASN A 348 8.42 -19.66 16.97
C ASN A 348 8.13 -21.18 17.03
N PHE A 349 7.15 -21.64 16.24
CA PHE A 349 6.72 -23.04 16.21
C PHE A 349 6.96 -23.71 14.85
N GLU A 350 7.50 -22.96 13.90
CA GLU A 350 7.77 -23.38 12.53
C GLU A 350 6.58 -24.07 11.85
N ARG A 351 5.37 -23.55 12.04
CA ARG A 351 4.14 -24.15 11.51
C ARG A 351 3.24 -23.14 10.81
N PHE A 352 2.39 -23.67 9.94
CA PHE A 352 1.35 -22.91 9.27
C PHE A 352 0.02 -23.07 9.99
N ASN A 353 -0.65 -21.96 10.27
CA ASN A 353 -2.03 -21.91 10.66
C ASN A 353 -2.87 -21.70 9.39
N TYR A 354 -3.67 -22.71 9.06
CA TYR A 354 -4.50 -22.70 7.86
C TYR A 354 -5.85 -22.04 8.14
N HIS A 355 -6.29 -21.21 7.20
CA HIS A 355 -7.59 -20.57 7.25
C HIS A 355 -8.43 -21.02 6.04
N GLU A 356 -9.75 -21.03 6.19
CA GLU A 356 -10.68 -21.45 5.12
C GLU A 356 -10.90 -20.33 4.08
N ILE A 357 -9.81 -19.72 3.62
CA ILE A 357 -9.82 -18.69 2.58
C ILE A 357 -9.00 -19.20 1.40
N TYR A 358 -9.68 -19.43 0.30
CA TYR A 358 -9.13 -19.93 -0.94
C TYR A 358 -9.42 -18.95 -2.07
N GLY A 359 -8.56 -18.94 -3.07
CA GLY A 359 -8.70 -18.06 -4.22
C GLY A 359 -7.82 -18.50 -5.36
N LYS A 360 -7.90 -17.75 -6.45
CA LYS A 360 -7.04 -17.95 -7.61
C LYS A 360 -5.59 -17.56 -7.28
N PRO A 361 -4.58 -18.34 -7.71
CA PRO A 361 -3.19 -18.01 -7.45
C PRO A 361 -2.78 -16.64 -7.98
N GLU A 362 -1.84 -16.00 -7.29
CA GLU A 362 -1.24 -14.70 -7.62
C GLU A 362 -2.21 -13.50 -7.58
N THR A 363 -3.45 -13.71 -7.13
CA THR A 363 -4.45 -12.63 -6.99
C THR A 363 -4.56 -12.04 -5.58
N PHE A 364 -3.94 -12.72 -4.61
CA PHE A 364 -3.97 -12.34 -3.21
C PHE A 364 -3.13 -11.08 -2.96
N SER A 365 -3.67 -10.14 -2.19
CA SER A 365 -2.91 -9.05 -1.60
C SER A 365 -3.42 -8.69 -0.21
N VAL A 366 -2.51 -8.28 0.66
CA VAL A 366 -2.83 -7.91 2.05
C VAL A 366 -2.23 -6.56 2.38
N HIS A 367 -3.07 -5.63 2.83
CA HIS A 367 -2.65 -4.28 3.20
C HIS A 367 -3.11 -3.94 4.62
N SER A 368 -2.16 -3.61 5.49
CA SER A 368 -2.45 -3.11 6.84
C SER A 368 -2.90 -1.65 6.78
N TYR A 369 -4.01 -1.32 7.44
CA TYR A 369 -4.46 0.07 7.61
C TYR A 369 -4.97 0.31 9.03
N ILE A 370 -5.11 1.56 9.43
CA ILE A 370 -5.68 1.97 10.72
C ILE A 370 -6.92 2.81 10.47
N GLU A 371 -7.82 2.90 11.44
CA GLU A 371 -8.92 3.85 11.31
C GLU A 371 -8.41 5.29 11.33
N THR A 372 -8.94 6.12 10.44
CA THR A 372 -8.47 7.50 10.30
C THR A 372 -9.55 8.47 9.83
N LEU A 373 -9.33 9.74 10.13
CA LEU A 373 -10.12 10.88 9.66
C LEU A 373 -9.41 11.64 8.52
N VAL A 374 -8.34 11.11 7.93
CA VAL A 374 -7.72 11.72 6.74
C VAL A 374 -8.74 11.79 5.59
N LEU A 375 -8.65 12.83 4.74
CA LEU A 375 -9.65 13.22 3.73
C LEU A 375 -10.95 13.84 4.31
N MET A 376 -10.99 14.11 5.61
CA MET A 376 -12.09 14.88 6.20
C MET A 376 -12.00 16.34 5.75
N GLY A 377 -12.90 16.74 4.85
CA GLY A 377 -12.98 18.09 4.30
C GLY A 377 -12.54 18.23 2.85
N SER A 378 -12.01 17.16 2.22
CA SER A 378 -11.81 17.13 0.78
C SER A 378 -13.16 17.03 0.05
N ILE A 379 -13.28 17.77 -1.04
CA ILE A 379 -14.44 17.71 -1.94
C ILE A 379 -14.35 16.42 -2.74
N GLU A 380 -15.43 15.65 -2.77
CA GLU A 380 -15.57 14.54 -3.72
C GLU A 380 -15.68 15.15 -5.12
N VAL A 381 -14.71 14.86 -5.97
CA VAL A 381 -14.84 15.18 -7.40
C VAL A 381 -15.68 14.05 -7.98
N GLU A 382 -17.01 14.21 -7.93
CA GLU A 382 -17.90 13.42 -8.75
C GLU A 382 -17.66 13.83 -10.21
N ASP A 383 -17.48 12.83 -11.06
CA ASP A 383 -17.27 12.98 -12.49
C ASP A 383 -18.61 13.32 -13.15
N ASP A 384 -19.13 14.49 -12.83
CA ASP A 384 -20.19 15.17 -13.57
C ASP A 384 -19.99 16.67 -13.36
N GLY A 385 -20.06 17.43 -14.44
CA GLY A 385 -19.70 18.85 -14.51
C GLY A 385 -20.62 19.81 -13.74
N HIS A 386 -21.04 19.48 -12.52
CA HIS A 386 -21.80 20.33 -11.63
C HIS A 386 -21.18 20.35 -10.23
N ILE A 387 -20.57 21.51 -9.90
CA ILE A 387 -20.15 21.87 -8.55
C ILE A 387 -21.41 21.91 -7.67
N ALA A 388 -21.67 20.83 -6.92
CA ALA A 388 -22.61 20.86 -5.83
C ALA A 388 -21.91 21.41 -4.57
N THR A 389 -22.15 22.69 -4.29
CA THR A 389 -21.85 23.27 -2.98
C THR A 389 -22.83 22.71 -1.95
N CYS A 390 -22.44 21.66 -1.23
CA CYS A 390 -23.18 21.27 -0.02
C CYS A 390 -22.77 22.17 1.14
N SER A 391 -23.57 23.22 1.35
CA SER A 391 -23.69 23.89 2.64
C SER A 391 -24.48 22.98 3.57
N ILE A 392 -23.94 22.67 4.75
CA ILE A 392 -24.53 22.81 6.10
C ILE A 392 -23.45 22.49 7.14
#